data_AF-X1EG07-F1
#
_entry.id   AF-X1EG07-F1
#
_cell.length_a   1.000
_cell.length_b   1.000
_cell.length_c   1.000
_cell.angle_alpha   90.00
_cell.angle_beta   90.00
_cell.angle_gamma   90.00
#
_symmetry.space_group_name_H-M   'P 1'
#
loop_
_entity.id
_entity.type
_entity.pdbx_description
1 polymer ?
#
loop_
_entity_poly.entity_id
_entity_poly.type
_entity_poly.pdbx_seq_one_letter_code
_entity_poly.pdbx_strand_id
1 'polypeptide(L)'
;MKEAMFYELIDREKGIIKCLLCPKECLIKKSQVGFCRTRKNIDNVLYSLIYSKVSSYGMDPIEKKPLYHFYPGTMVLSLGTIGCDFACVFCQNWTISQANIKDVQVEELSPEKAIQ
;
A
#
# COMPACT_ATOMS: atom_id res chain seq x y z
N MET A 1 -2.60 12.12 3.72
CA MET A 1 -2.44 11.04 4.73
C MET A 1 -3.81 10.66 5.25
N LYS A 2 -4.05 9.38 5.53
CA LYS A 2 -5.31 8.86 6.08
C LYS A 2 -5.00 7.91 7.21
N GLU A 3 -5.77 7.92 8.29
CA GLU A 3 -5.62 6.93 9.35
C GLU A 3 -5.77 5.51 8.77
N ALA A 4 -4.87 4.62 9.16
CA ALA A 4 -4.89 3.23 8.73
C ALA A 4 -5.96 2.47 9.52
N MET A 5 -6.61 1.51 8.87
CA MET A 5 -7.53 0.60 9.54
C MET A 5 -6.73 -0.56 10.18
N PHE A 6 -7.33 -1.24 11.16
CA PHE A 6 -6.83 -2.50 11.73
C PHE A 6 -5.43 -2.40 12.35
N TYR A 7 -5.35 -1.74 13.51
CA TYR A 7 -4.16 -1.71 14.35
C TYR A 7 -4.55 -1.59 15.83
N GLU A 8 -3.64 -1.98 16.71
CA GLU A 8 -3.83 -1.92 18.17
C GLU A 8 -2.68 -1.13 18.81
N LEU A 9 -2.99 -0.21 19.72
CA LEU A 9 -1.98 0.43 20.56
C LEU A 9 -1.67 -0.48 21.75
N ILE A 10 -0.59 -1.25 21.66
CA ILE A 10 -0.26 -2.29 22.65
C ILE A 10 0.59 -1.79 23.82
N ASP A 11 1.28 -0.66 23.65
CA ASP A 11 2.02 0.02 24.74
C ASP A 11 1.91 1.53 24.54
N ARG A 12 1.09 2.20 25.36
CA ARG A 12 0.82 3.64 25.23
C ARG A 12 1.99 4.49 25.71
N GLU A 13 2.73 4.04 26.71
CA GLU A 13 3.88 4.77 27.28
C GLU A 13 5.07 4.74 26.31
N LYS A 14 5.35 3.57 25.73
CA LYS A 14 6.41 3.40 24.71
C LYS A 14 5.95 3.79 23.31
N GLY A 15 4.65 4.01 23.11
CA GLY A 15 4.05 4.36 21.83
C GLY A 15 4.21 3.27 20.76
N ILE A 16 3.90 2.02 21.11
CA ILE A 16 4.04 0.86 20.22
C ILE A 16 2.68 0.46 19.68
N ILE A 17 2.56 0.46 18.35
CA ILE A 17 1.39 -0.01 17.62
C ILE A 17 1.68 -1.39 17.04
N LYS A 18 0.75 -2.34 17.20
CA LYS A 18 0.70 -3.56 16.40
C LYS A 18 -0.19 -3.33 15.18
N CYS A 19 0.40 -3.37 13.98
CA CYS A 19 -0.34 -3.24 12.72
C CYS A 19 -0.91 -4.59 12.31
N LEU A 20 -2.21 -4.69 12.03
CA LEU A 20 -2.90 -5.96 11.69
C LEU A 20 -3.37 -6.02 10.23
N LEU A 21 -2.88 -5.12 9.37
CA LEU A 21 -3.28 -5.03 7.96
C LEU A 21 -2.74 -6.15 7.06
N CYS A 22 -1.70 -6.84 7.50
CA CYS A 22 -1.09 -7.95 6.76
C CYS A 22 -0.45 -8.94 7.75
N PRO A 23 -0.10 -10.16 7.31
CA PRO A 23 0.44 -11.20 8.19
C PRO A 23 1.79 -10.88 8.86
N LYS A 24 2.47 -9.79 8.48
CA LYS A 24 3.73 -9.35 9.12
C LYS A 24 3.55 -8.84 10.55
N GLU A 25 2.34 -8.42 10.91
CA GLU A 25 2.00 -7.93 12.25
C GLU A 25 3.02 -6.95 12.88
N CYS A 26 3.52 -5.99 12.10
CA CYS A 26 4.63 -5.13 12.52
C CYS A 26 4.35 -4.40 13.83
N LEU A 27 5.34 -4.39 14.73
CA LEU A 27 5.37 -3.53 15.92
C LEU A 27 6.05 -2.21 15.57
N ILE A 28 5.26 -1.15 15.42
CA ILE A 28 5.69 0.15 14.91
C ILE A 28 5.75 1.13 16.07
N LYS A 29 6.97 1.50 16.49
CA LYS A 29 7.20 2.51 17.54
C LYS A 29 6.87 3.92 17.04
N LYS A 30 6.72 4.87 17.95
CA LYS A 30 6.49 6.28 17.63
C LYS A 30 7.49 6.78 16.58
N SER A 31 6.96 7.49 15.58
CA SER A 31 7.70 8.06 14.44
C SER A 31 8.34 7.04 13.47
N GLN A 32 8.22 5.74 13.73
CA GLN A 32 8.71 4.70 12.83
C GLN A 32 7.70 4.34 11.74
N VAL A 33 8.23 3.68 10.71
CA VAL A 33 7.44 3.10 9.62
C VAL A 33 7.48 1.57 9.71
N GLY A 34 6.38 0.93 9.31
CA GLY A 34 6.31 -0.53 9.20
C GLY A 34 7.21 -1.06 8.09
N PHE A 35 7.36 -2.38 8.04
CA PHE A 35 8.19 -3.09 7.05
C PHE A 35 7.88 -2.69 5.61
N CYS A 36 6.59 -2.52 5.29
CA CYS A 36 6.13 -2.14 3.95
C CYS A 36 6.42 -0.67 3.58
N ARG A 37 6.98 0.14 4.48
CA ARG A 37 7.38 1.55 4.29
C ARG A 37 6.22 2.53 4.05
N THR A 38 4.97 2.09 4.18
CA THR A 38 3.78 2.89 3.85
C THR A 38 2.82 3.11 5.03
N ARG A 39 3.16 2.57 6.21
CA ARG A 39 2.43 2.74 7.46
C ARG A 39 3.32 3.39 8.49
N LYS A 40 2.91 4.54 9.03
CA LYS A 40 3.70 5.32 9.99
C LYS A 40 2.92 5.54 11.27
N ASN A 41 3.56 5.30 12.41
CA ASN A 41 3.01 5.67 13.71
C ASN A 41 3.31 7.16 13.96
N ILE A 42 2.26 7.97 14.02
CA ILE A 42 2.32 9.39 14.36
C ILE A 42 1.44 9.59 15.59
N ASP A 43 2.06 9.95 16.71
CA ASP A 43 1.37 10.21 17.99
C ASP A 43 0.39 9.10 18.42
N ASN A 44 0.86 7.85 18.35
CA ASN A 44 0.10 6.65 18.73
C ASN A 44 -1.10 6.35 17.82
N VAL A 45 -1.16 6.97 16.65
CA VAL A 45 -2.13 6.70 15.58
C VAL A 45 -1.37 6.21 14.35
N LEU A 46 -1.85 5.12 13.74
CA LEU A 46 -1.24 4.57 12.54
C LEU A 46 -1.79 5.26 11.30
N TYR A 47 -0.94 5.82 10.45
CA TYR A 47 -1.34 6.48 9.21
C TYR A 47 -0.83 5.76 7.97
N SER A 48 -1.66 5.73 6.93
CA SER A 48 -1.28 5.44 5.55
C SER A 48 -0.58 6.64 4.93
N LEU A 49 0.66 6.42 4.48
CA LEU A 49 1.45 7.41 3.74
C LEU A 49 1.10 7.46 2.25
N ILE A 50 0.31 6.49 1.76
CA ILE A 50 0.06 6.24 0.34
C ILE A 50 -1.41 6.37 -0.05
N TYR A 51 -2.25 6.90 0.84
CA TYR A 51 -3.66 7.11 0.50
C TYR A 51 -3.78 8.11 -0.66
N SER A 52 -4.56 7.74 -1.67
CA SER A 52 -4.73 8.49 -2.92
C SER A 52 -3.43 8.70 -3.71
N LYS A 53 -2.40 7.88 -3.49
CA LYS A 53 -1.13 7.93 -4.22
C LYS A 53 -0.92 6.63 -5.00
N VAL A 54 -0.80 6.76 -6.31
CA VAL A 54 -0.62 5.63 -7.24
C VAL A 54 0.74 5.74 -7.93
N SER A 55 1.41 4.60 -8.11
CA SER A 55 2.63 4.50 -8.92
C SER A 55 2.30 4.32 -10.40
N SER A 56 1.15 3.72 -10.70
CA SER A 56 0.62 3.54 -12.05
C SER A 56 -0.85 3.17 -11.99
N TYR A 57 -1.61 3.58 -12.99
CA TYR A 57 -2.95 3.08 -13.23
C TYR A 57 -3.24 3.03 -14.73
N GLY A 58 -4.18 2.20 -15.15
CA GLY A 58 -4.54 2.08 -16.56
C GLY A 58 -5.66 1.08 -16.82
N MET A 59 -6.31 1.27 -17.97
CA MET A 59 -7.31 0.36 -18.50
C MET A 59 -6.64 -0.64 -19.45
N ASP A 60 -6.82 -1.92 -19.21
CA ASP A 60 -6.32 -3.01 -20.06
C ASP A 60 -7.49 -3.96 -20.40
N PRO A 61 -7.44 -4.72 -21.51
CA PRO A 61 -8.32 -5.86 -21.71
C PRO A 61 -8.11 -6.93 -20.62
N ILE A 62 -9.18 -7.61 -20.22
CA ILE A 62 -9.12 -8.63 -19.16
C ILE A 62 -8.16 -9.79 -19.52
N GLU A 63 -7.93 -10.03 -20.81
CA GLU A 63 -7.04 -11.08 -21.35
C GLU A 63 -5.57 -10.88 -20.97
N LYS A 64 -5.17 -9.65 -20.57
CA LYS A 64 -3.82 -9.39 -20.04
C LYS A 64 -3.63 -9.97 -18.63
N LYS A 65 -4.72 -10.27 -17.92
CA LYS A 65 -4.67 -10.82 -16.56
C LYS A 65 -4.57 -12.35 -16.61
N PRO A 66 -3.89 -12.98 -15.65
CA PRO A 66 -3.70 -14.44 -15.62
C PRO A 66 -4.98 -15.16 -15.15
N LEU A 67 -6.10 -14.92 -15.83
CA LEU A 67 -7.43 -15.46 -15.52
C LEU A 67 -8.00 -16.14 -16.77
N TYR A 68 -8.31 -17.43 -16.68
CA TYR A 68 -8.83 -18.20 -17.82
C TYR A 68 -10.34 -18.02 -17.95
N HIS A 69 -10.79 -17.60 -19.15
CA HIS A 69 -12.22 -17.40 -19.48
C HIS A 69 -12.98 -16.54 -18.46
N PHE A 70 -12.33 -15.48 -17.96
CA PHE A 70 -12.92 -14.55 -17.02
C PHE A 70 -13.40 -13.29 -17.74
N TYR A 71 -14.72 -13.17 -17.97
CA TYR A 71 -15.37 -12.05 -18.67
C TYR A 71 -14.73 -11.61 -20.00
N PRO A 72 -14.59 -12.49 -21.01
CA PRO A 72 -13.89 -12.18 -22.26
C PRO A 72 -14.39 -10.91 -22.96
N GLY A 73 -13.47 -10.13 -23.52
CA GLY A 73 -13.74 -8.87 -24.24
C GLY A 73 -14.02 -7.66 -23.35
N THR A 74 -13.98 -7.81 -22.03
CA THR A 74 -14.19 -6.70 -21.09
C THR A 74 -12.89 -5.96 -20.77
N MET A 75 -13.04 -4.73 -20.28
CA MET A 75 -11.94 -3.90 -19.81
C MET A 75 -11.80 -4.03 -18.29
N VAL A 76 -10.56 -3.95 -17.80
CA VAL A 76 -10.22 -3.96 -16.38
C VAL A 76 -9.37 -2.75 -16.03
N LEU A 77 -9.77 -2.04 -14.97
CA LEU A 77 -8.95 -1.02 -14.35
C LEU A 77 -7.89 -1.69 -13.48
N SER A 78 -6.62 -1.39 -13.77
CA SER A 78 -5.49 -1.77 -12.94
C SER A 78 -4.95 -0.53 -12.26
N LEU A 79 -4.81 -0.57 -10.93
CA LEU A 79 -4.16 0.49 -10.17
C LEU A 79 -3.17 -0.11 -9.17
N GLY A 80 -2.02 0.54 -9.06
CA GLY A 80 -0.93 0.12 -8.19
C GLY A 80 -0.44 1.30 -7.36
N THR A 81 0.01 1.01 -6.15
CA THR A 81 0.69 1.96 -5.28
C THR A 81 2.10 1.44 -4.99
N ILE A 82 2.77 2.06 -4.02
CA ILE A 82 4.12 1.68 -3.60
C ILE A 82 4.07 0.85 -2.32
N GLY A 83 5.17 0.17 -1.99
CA GLY A 83 5.28 -0.64 -0.78
C GLY A 83 4.68 -2.04 -0.94
N CYS A 84 5.27 -3.01 -0.25
CA CYS A 84 4.85 -4.41 -0.23
C CYS A 84 5.20 -5.02 1.13
N ASP A 85 4.38 -5.94 1.61
CA ASP A 85 4.65 -6.75 2.81
C ASP A 85 5.63 -7.91 2.55
N PHE A 86 6.05 -8.09 1.30
CA PHE A 86 7.10 -9.02 0.86
C PHE A 86 8.39 -8.27 0.44
N ALA A 87 9.51 -9.00 0.48
CA ALA A 87 10.80 -8.56 -0.06
C ALA A 87 11.36 -9.65 -0.99
N CYS A 88 10.63 -9.94 -2.06
CA CYS A 88 10.99 -10.99 -3.01
C CYS A 88 12.34 -10.68 -3.68
N VAL A 89 13.26 -11.65 -3.72
CA VAL A 89 14.60 -11.50 -4.32
C VAL A 89 14.54 -11.19 -5.82
N PHE A 90 13.52 -11.69 -6.52
CA PHE A 90 13.33 -11.50 -7.96
C PHE A 90 12.12 -10.63 -8.31
N CYS A 91 11.80 -9.64 -7.46
CA CYS A 91 10.66 -8.76 -7.69
C CYS A 91 10.89 -7.90 -8.94
N GLN A 92 10.07 -8.09 -9.98
CA GLN A 92 10.11 -7.24 -11.19
C GLN A 92 9.73 -5.78 -10.87
N ASN A 93 8.87 -5.59 -9.85
CA ASN A 93 8.39 -4.27 -9.42
C ASN A 93 9.20 -3.71 -8.23
N TRP A 94 10.44 -4.16 -8.01
CA TRP A 94 11.22 -3.81 -6.80
C TRP A 94 11.40 -2.30 -6.62
N THR A 95 11.50 -1.55 -7.72
CA THR A 95 11.66 -0.09 -7.74
C THR A 95 10.49 0.64 -7.08
N ILE A 96 9.29 0.06 -7.06
CA ILE A 96 8.10 0.64 -6.42
C ILE A 96 7.68 -0.12 -5.16
N SER A 97 7.85 -1.45 -5.12
CA SER A 97 7.42 -2.27 -3.99
C SER A 97 8.32 -2.11 -2.76
N GLN A 98 9.57 -1.70 -2.98
CA GLN A 98 10.55 -1.47 -1.92
C GLN A 98 10.95 0.00 -1.80
N ALA A 99 10.31 0.93 -2.50
CA ALA A 99 10.63 2.35 -2.36
C ALA A 99 10.05 2.97 -1.08
N ASN A 100 10.68 4.04 -0.60
CA ASN A 100 9.98 4.98 0.27
C ASN A 100 9.19 5.98 -0.59
N ILE A 101 8.13 6.55 -0.02
CA ILE A 101 7.27 7.55 -0.71
C ILE A 101 8.02 8.78 -1.23
N LYS A 102 9.21 9.06 -0.71
CA LYS A 102 10.06 10.18 -1.13
C LYS A 102 10.97 9.86 -2.31
N ASP A 103 11.17 8.57 -2.60
CA ASP A 103 12.18 8.09 -3.55
C ASP A 103 11.59 7.82 -4.94
N VAL A 104 10.27 7.85 -5.07
CA VAL A 104 9.56 7.51 -6.30
C VAL A 104 8.48 8.54 -6.59
N GLN A 105 8.26 8.82 -7.87
CA GLN A 105 7.14 9.63 -8.30
C GLN A 105 5.85 8.86 -8.15
N VAL A 106 4.84 9.54 -7.61
CA VAL A 106 3.48 9.01 -7.46
C VAL A 106 2.50 10.08 -7.93
N GLU A 107 1.45 9.64 -8.58
CA GLU A 107 0.34 10.49 -8.99
C GLU A 107 -0.74 10.51 -7.91
N GLU A 108 -1.45 11.62 -7.82
CA GLU A 108 -2.58 11.75 -6.91
C GLU A 108 -3.87 11.33 -7.61
N LEU A 109 -4.45 10.23 -7.15
CA LEU A 109 -5.71 9.70 -7.67
C LEU A 109 -6.61 9.36 -6.48
N SER A 110 -7.68 10.14 -6.28
CA SER A 110 -8.66 9.84 -5.24
C SER A 110 -9.53 8.65 -5.64
N PRO A 111 -10.12 7.91 -4.68
CA PRO A 111 -11.02 6.81 -5.00
C PRO A 111 -12.17 7.21 -5.92
N GLU A 112 -12.72 8.41 -5.74
CA GLU A 112 -13.83 8.94 -6.53
C GLU A 112 -13.41 9.23 -7.97
N LYS A 113 -12.17 9.72 -8.16
CA LYS A 113 -11.59 9.92 -9.51
C LYS A 113 -11.22 8.60 -10.17
N ALA A 114 -10.83 7.58 -9.40
CA ALA A 114 -10.39 6.30 -9.94
C ALA A 114 -11.53 5.49 -10.58
N ILE A 115 -12.79 5.77 -10.23
CA ILE A 115 -13.97 5.02 -10.71
C ILE A 115 -14.82 5.79 -11.72
N GLN A 116 -14.36 6.98 -12.16
CA GLN A 116 -14.96 7.74 -13.26
C GLN A 116 -14.48 7.18 -14.60
#